data_AF-A0A9E5I4M4-F1
#
_entry.id   AF-A0A9E5I4M4-F1
#
_cell.length_a   1.000
_cell.length_b   1.000
_cell.length_c   1.000
_cell.angle_alpha   90.00
_cell.angle_beta   90.00
_cell.angle_gamma   90.00
#
_symmetry.space_group_name_H-M   'P 1'
#
loop_
_entity.id
_entity.type
_entity.pdbx_description
1 polymer ?
#
loop_
_entity_poly.entity_id
_entity_poly.type
_entity_poly.pdbx_seq_one_letter_code
_entity_poly.pdbx_strand_id
1 'polypeptide(L)'
;MASIAERRRIARLVHRFGFGPKPGEFATLVAQGFDAAANKYLVSPSSDAFADSQPEPLVSDQGPRPAPNSSAVVTYATEKRAQLSSLTLWWLDRMVLSEHSLRERMTWFWHGHWAT
;
A
#
# COMPACT_ATOMS: atom_id res chain seq x y z
N MET A 1 7.73 -23.94 -21.20
CA MET A 1 6.70 -22.91 -20.94
C MET A 1 5.87 -23.35 -19.74
N ALA A 2 5.57 -22.45 -18.80
CA ALA A 2 4.72 -22.75 -17.65
C ALA A 2 3.32 -23.23 -18.09
N SER A 3 2.78 -24.22 -17.39
CA SER A 3 1.43 -24.74 -17.67
C SER A 3 0.35 -23.70 -17.37
N ILE A 4 -0.85 -23.88 -17.93
CA ILE A 4 -2.02 -23.04 -17.60
C ILE A 4 -2.32 -23.08 -16.09
N ALA A 5 -2.18 -24.27 -15.48
CA ALA A 5 -2.39 -24.46 -14.05
C ALA A 5 -1.39 -23.65 -13.21
N GLU A 6 -0.11 -23.67 -13.59
CA GLU A 6 0.94 -22.93 -12.92
C GLU A 6 0.77 -21.41 -13.05
N ARG A 7 0.49 -20.92 -14.26
CA ARG A 7 0.15 -19.51 -14.50
C ARG A 7 -1.00 -19.05 -13.61
N ARG A 8 -2.05 -19.88 -13.47
CA ARG A 8 -3.21 -19.59 -12.60
C ARG A 8 -2.83 -19.56 -11.12
N ARG A 9 -1.94 -20.45 -10.66
CA ARG A 9 -1.43 -20.45 -9.28
C ARG A 9 -0.66 -19.17 -8.98
N ILE A 10 0.25 -18.77 -9.86
CA ILE A 10 1.04 -17.53 -9.73
C ILE A 10 0.10 -16.31 -9.73
N ALA A 11 -0.88 -16.25 -10.64
CA ALA A 11 -1.84 -15.15 -10.66
C ALA A 11 -2.62 -15.04 -9.35
N ARG A 12 -3.10 -16.17 -8.79
CA ARG A 12 -3.80 -16.17 -7.50
C ARG A 12 -2.93 -15.66 -6.36
N LEU A 13 -1.65 -16.06 -6.33
CA LEU A 13 -0.71 -15.59 -5.31
C LEU A 13 -0.55 -14.07 -5.39
N VAL A 14 -0.23 -13.55 -6.57
CA VAL A 14 -0.02 -12.10 -6.81
C VAL A 14 -1.26 -11.28 -6.44
N HIS A 15 -2.46 -11.71 -6.83
CA HIS A 15 -3.70 -10.96 -6.53
C HIS A 15 -4.16 -11.05 -5.08
N ARG A 16 -3.77 -12.09 -4.33
CA ARG A 16 -4.13 -12.26 -2.92
C ARG A 16 -3.12 -11.63 -1.98
N PHE A 17 -1.84 -11.67 -2.33
CA PHE A 17 -0.73 -11.20 -1.50
C PHE A 17 -0.14 -9.86 -1.93
N GLY A 18 -0.70 -9.23 -2.96
CA GLY A 18 -0.36 -7.89 -3.38
C GLY A 18 -1.53 -7.17 -4.03
N PHE A 19 -1.26 -6.10 -4.78
CA PHE A 19 -2.27 -5.32 -5.50
C PHE A 19 -2.35 -5.68 -6.99
N GLY A 20 -1.66 -6.75 -7.40
CA GLY A 20 -1.43 -7.11 -8.80
C GLY A 20 0.05 -7.01 -9.17
N PRO A 21 0.46 -7.57 -10.32
CA PRO A 21 1.83 -7.52 -10.77
C PRO A 21 2.17 -6.15 -11.37
N LYS A 22 3.39 -5.67 -11.15
CA LYS A 22 3.96 -4.53 -11.90
C LYS A 22 4.12 -4.90 -13.39
N PRO A 23 4.21 -3.92 -14.31
CA PRO A 23 4.47 -4.21 -15.72
C PRO A 23 5.67 -5.14 -15.91
N GLY A 24 5.47 -6.26 -16.62
CA GLY A 24 6.49 -7.28 -16.85
C GLY A 24 6.71 -8.28 -15.71
N GLU A 25 6.34 -7.95 -14.46
CA GLU A 25 6.61 -8.78 -13.29
C GLU A 25 5.94 -10.16 -13.40
N PHE A 26 4.69 -10.23 -13.88
CA PHE A 26 4.00 -11.50 -14.03
C PHE A 26 4.71 -12.45 -15.02
N ALA A 27 5.25 -11.90 -16.12
CA ALA A 27 6.01 -12.69 -17.08
C ALA A 27 7.29 -13.24 -16.44
N THR A 28 7.98 -12.42 -15.64
CA THR A 28 9.16 -12.83 -14.87
C THR A 28 8.83 -13.93 -13.86
N LEU A 29 7.76 -13.77 -13.06
CA LEU A 29 7.33 -14.79 -12.10
C LEU A 29 6.98 -16.11 -12.79
N VAL A 30 6.29 -16.05 -13.93
CA VAL A 30 5.98 -17.24 -14.73
C VAL A 30 7.23 -17.90 -15.31
N ALA A 31 8.24 -17.13 -15.68
CA ALA A 31 9.52 -17.66 -16.16
C ALA A 31 10.35 -18.30 -15.04
N GLN A 32 10.28 -17.78 -13.81
CA GLN A 32 10.98 -18.29 -12.63
C GLN A 32 10.26 -19.47 -11.96
N GLY A 33 8.98 -19.68 -12.23
CA GLY A 33 8.17 -20.77 -11.69
C GLY A 33 7.50 -20.45 -10.35
N PHE A 34 6.59 -21.33 -9.94
CA PHE A 34 5.76 -21.10 -8.76
C PHE A 34 6.54 -20.94 -7.45
N ASP A 35 7.59 -21.72 -7.21
CA ASP A 35 8.30 -21.69 -5.92
C ASP A 35 9.03 -20.36 -5.70
N ALA A 36 9.62 -19.79 -6.75
CA ALA A 36 10.20 -18.45 -6.70
C ALA A 36 9.14 -17.37 -6.40
N ALA A 37 7.96 -17.48 -7.03
CA ALA A 37 6.84 -16.59 -6.75
C ALA A 37 6.37 -16.74 -5.29
N ALA A 38 6.21 -17.97 -4.81
CA ALA A 38 5.83 -18.26 -3.42
C ALA A 38 6.82 -17.66 -2.44
N ASN A 39 8.12 -17.84 -2.68
CA ASN A 39 9.18 -17.27 -1.84
C ASN A 39 9.09 -15.74 -1.77
N LYS A 40 8.87 -15.06 -2.91
CA LYS A 40 8.74 -13.60 -2.97
C LYS A 40 7.59 -13.05 -2.11
N TYR A 41 6.44 -13.71 -2.13
CA TYR A 41 5.21 -13.20 -1.50
C TYR A 41 4.93 -13.75 -0.09
N LEU A 42 5.43 -14.94 0.24
CA LEU A 42 5.13 -15.61 1.52
C LEU A 42 6.23 -15.45 2.57
N VAL A 43 7.46 -15.09 2.16
CA VAL A 43 8.53 -14.78 3.11
C VAL A 43 8.41 -13.31 3.51
N SER A 44 8.31 -13.07 4.82
CA SER A 44 8.34 -11.72 5.35
C SER A 44 9.72 -11.10 5.08
N PRO A 45 9.79 -9.97 4.39
CA PRO A 45 11.09 -9.36 4.08
C PRO A 45 11.72 -8.76 5.34
N SER A 46 13.02 -8.55 5.38
CA SER A 46 13.67 -7.77 6.44
C SER A 46 13.67 -6.26 6.15
N SER A 47 13.54 -5.90 4.88
CA SER A 47 13.63 -4.53 4.35
C SER A 47 12.81 -4.39 3.08
N ASP A 48 12.44 -3.17 2.71
CA ASP A 48 11.79 -2.82 1.45
C ASP A 48 12.39 -1.52 0.91
N ALA A 49 13.00 -1.57 -0.27
CA ALA A 49 13.78 -0.44 -0.77
C ALA A 49 12.97 0.86 -0.91
N PHE A 50 11.69 0.77 -1.32
CA PHE A 50 10.84 1.95 -1.43
C PHE A 50 10.26 2.34 -0.06
N ALA A 51 9.67 1.38 0.65
CA ALA A 51 8.96 1.67 1.89
C ALA A 51 9.89 2.19 2.99
N ASP A 52 11.14 1.72 3.04
CA ASP A 52 12.14 2.13 4.03
C ASP A 52 12.77 3.50 3.70
N SER A 53 12.74 3.92 2.42
CA SER A 53 13.28 5.22 1.97
C SER A 53 12.23 6.30 1.78
N GLN A 54 10.94 5.94 1.81
CA GLN A 54 9.84 6.89 1.67
C GLN A 54 9.86 7.86 2.86
N PRO A 55 9.90 9.19 2.63
CA PRO A 55 9.87 10.16 3.71
C PRO A 55 8.54 10.07 4.47
N GLU A 56 8.54 10.41 5.76
CA GLU A 56 7.33 10.43 6.57
C GLU A 56 6.28 11.41 5.99
N PRO A 57 4.98 11.10 6.15
CA PRO A 57 3.95 12.00 5.66
C PRO A 57 3.96 13.30 6.47
N LEU A 58 3.90 14.43 5.77
CA LEU A 58 3.92 15.74 6.40
C LEU A 58 2.53 16.07 6.96
N VAL A 59 2.34 15.82 8.25
CA VAL A 59 1.10 16.11 9.00
C VAL A 59 1.41 17.16 10.04
N SER A 60 0.65 18.26 10.05
CA SER A 60 0.79 19.31 11.06
C SER A 60 -0.40 19.30 12.02
N ASP A 61 -0.13 19.46 13.31
CA ASP A 61 -1.18 19.69 14.31
C ASP A 61 -1.85 21.05 14.06
N GLN A 62 -3.16 21.04 13.81
CA GLN A 62 -3.97 22.23 13.57
C GLN A 62 -4.58 22.79 14.87
N GLY A 63 -4.30 22.16 16.02
CA GLY A 63 -4.91 22.50 17.29
C GLY A 63 -6.39 22.12 17.38
N PRO A 64 -7.12 22.70 18.35
CA PRO A 64 -8.52 22.35 18.57
C PRO A 64 -9.40 22.80 17.40
N ARG A 65 -10.45 22.00 17.13
CA ARG A 65 -11.45 22.35 16.12
C ARG A 65 -12.09 23.71 16.45
N PRO A 66 -12.10 24.67 15.50
CA PRO A 66 -12.73 25.98 15.72
C PRO A 66 -14.24 25.88 16.01
N ALA A 67 -14.76 26.87 16.74
CA ALA A 67 -16.18 26.98 17.04
C ALA A 67 -17.01 27.11 15.74
N PRO A 68 -18.25 26.56 15.71
CA PRO A 68 -19.15 26.74 14.58
C PRO A 68 -19.33 28.22 14.22
N ASN A 69 -19.44 28.53 12.92
CA ASN A 69 -19.61 29.88 12.37
C ASN A 69 -18.45 30.87 12.66
N SER A 70 -17.28 30.41 13.11
CA SER A 70 -16.08 31.26 13.19
C SER A 70 -15.35 31.35 11.85
N SER A 71 -14.62 32.45 11.62
CA SER A 71 -13.85 32.67 10.39
C SER A 71 -12.75 31.61 10.16
N ALA A 72 -12.24 31.00 11.23
CA ALA A 72 -11.19 29.98 11.18
C ALA A 72 -11.67 28.60 10.70
N VAL A 73 -12.99 28.32 10.67
CA VAL A 73 -13.54 27.00 10.28
C VAL A 73 -13.15 26.62 8.85
N VAL A 74 -13.17 27.58 7.92
CA VAL A 74 -12.89 27.32 6.50
C VAL A 74 -11.43 26.91 6.31
N THR A 75 -10.49 27.64 6.92
CA THR A 75 -9.06 27.33 6.86
C THR A 75 -8.77 25.97 7.47
N TYR A 76 -9.27 25.71 8.68
CA TYR A 76 -9.12 24.41 9.37
C TYR A 76 -9.65 23.25 8.51
N ALA A 77 -10.86 23.38 7.95
CA ALA A 77 -11.45 22.33 7.11
C ALA A 77 -10.65 22.11 5.82
N THR A 78 -10.13 23.19 5.21
CA THR A 78 -9.32 23.15 3.99
C THR A 78 -8.00 22.43 4.23
N GLU A 79 -7.27 22.83 5.28
CA GLU A 79 -6.00 22.21 5.64
C GLU A 79 -6.20 20.74 6.04
N LYS A 80 -7.23 20.44 6.84
CA LYS A 80 -7.53 19.06 7.23
C LYS A 80 -7.81 18.17 6.03
N ARG A 81 -8.57 18.67 5.05
CA ARG A 81 -8.83 17.94 3.80
C ARG A 81 -7.56 17.76 2.97
N ALA A 82 -6.71 18.78 2.90
CA ALA A 82 -5.42 18.70 2.23
C ALA A 82 -4.52 17.63 2.88
N GLN A 83 -4.35 17.65 4.20
CA GLN A 83 -3.56 16.65 4.93
C GLN A 83 -4.08 15.22 4.75
N LEU A 84 -5.41 15.01 4.82
CA LEU A 84 -6.00 13.70 4.57
C LEU A 84 -5.74 13.21 3.14
N SER A 85 -5.79 14.12 2.16
CA SER A 85 -5.51 13.77 0.76
C SER A 85 -4.03 13.43 0.56
N SER A 86 -3.12 14.20 1.16
CA SER A 86 -1.68 13.94 1.14
C SER A 86 -1.31 12.62 1.83
N LEU A 87 -1.88 12.33 3.00
CA LEU A 87 -1.70 11.06 3.70
C LEU A 87 -2.18 9.87 2.87
N THR A 88 -3.34 10.01 2.22
CA THR A 88 -3.90 8.96 1.36
C THR A 88 -2.98 8.68 0.18
N LEU A 89 -2.51 9.72 -0.51
CA LEU A 89 -1.58 9.57 -1.64
C LEU A 89 -0.24 8.99 -1.22
N TRP A 90 0.31 9.48 -0.09
CA TRP A 90 1.53 8.94 0.50
C TRP A 90 1.42 7.43 0.72
N TRP A 91 0.30 6.96 1.28
CA TRP A 91 0.14 5.54 1.53
C TRP A 91 -0.13 4.73 0.25
N LEU A 92 -0.85 5.28 -0.73
CA LEU A 92 -1.04 4.65 -2.04
C LEU A 92 0.28 4.46 -2.79
N ASP A 93 1.19 5.44 -2.72
CA ASP A 93 2.54 5.30 -3.28
C ASP A 93 3.26 4.12 -2.60
N ARG A 94 3.18 4.03 -1.27
CA ARG A 94 3.74 2.91 -0.50
C ARG A 94 3.16 1.56 -0.94
N MET A 95 1.85 1.46 -1.10
CA MET A 95 1.15 0.25 -1.54
C MET A 95 1.59 -0.24 -2.93
N VAL A 96 1.78 0.69 -3.87
CA VAL A 96 2.08 0.37 -5.27
C VAL A 96 3.57 0.16 -5.51
N LEU A 97 4.43 0.94 -4.84
CA LEU A 97 5.86 0.97 -5.11
C LEU A 97 6.66 0.02 -4.23
N SER A 98 6.15 -0.36 -3.05
CA SER A 98 6.72 -1.43 -2.22
C SER A 98 6.95 -2.72 -3.01
N GLU A 99 8.05 -3.39 -2.72
CA GLU A 99 8.40 -4.71 -3.28
C GLU A 99 7.57 -5.83 -2.63
N HIS A 100 7.14 -5.60 -1.39
CA HIS A 100 6.41 -6.55 -0.54
C HIS A 100 5.06 -6.00 -0.08
N SER A 101 4.16 -5.81 -1.05
CA SER A 101 2.82 -5.23 -0.86
C SER A 101 1.89 -5.96 0.12
N LEU A 102 2.21 -7.19 0.54
CA LEU A 102 1.42 -7.91 1.55
C LEU A 102 1.31 -7.12 2.86
N ARG A 103 2.38 -6.46 3.29
CA ARG A 103 2.39 -5.68 4.54
C ARG A 103 1.32 -4.60 4.51
N GLU A 104 1.34 -3.77 3.48
CA GLU A 104 0.38 -2.68 3.33
C GLU A 104 -1.05 -3.20 3.11
N ARG A 105 -1.20 -4.32 2.39
CA ARG A 105 -2.49 -4.98 2.24
C ARG A 105 -3.06 -5.49 3.58
N MET A 106 -2.22 -6.03 4.45
CA MET A 106 -2.62 -6.46 5.79
C MET A 106 -2.98 -5.27 6.67
N THR A 107 -2.18 -4.19 6.64
CA THR A 107 -2.52 -2.93 7.32
C THR A 107 -3.88 -2.42 6.87
N TRP A 108 -4.17 -2.39 5.56
CA TRP A 108 -5.48 -2.02 5.04
C TRP A 108 -6.61 -2.94 5.48
N PHE A 109 -6.39 -4.26 5.41
CA PHE A 109 -7.41 -5.24 5.80
C PHE A 109 -7.82 -5.08 7.27
N TRP A 110 -6.85 -4.86 8.17
CA TRP A 110 -7.11 -4.73 9.59
C TRP A 110 -7.43 -3.32 10.05
N HIS A 111 -7.19 -2.30 9.23
CA HIS A 111 -7.52 -0.91 9.57
C HIS A 111 -8.99 -0.78 10.03
N GLY A 112 -9.92 -1.39 9.29
CA GLY A 112 -11.35 -1.37 9.63
C GLY A 112 -11.73 -2.15 10.89
N HIS A 113 -10.81 -2.91 11.49
CA HIS A 113 -11.04 -3.65 12.73
C HIS A 113 -10.51 -2.93 13.97
N TRP A 114 -9.41 -2.17 13.84
CA TRP A 114 -8.72 -1.55 14.98
C TRP A 114 -8.78 -0.01 15.02
N ALA A 115 -9.07 0.66 13.91
CA ALA A 115 -9.00 2.12 13.80
C ALA A 115 -10.37 2.82 13.71
N THR A 116 -11.46 2.08 13.90
CA THR A 116 -12.83 2.60 14.02
C THR A 116 -13.26 2.67 15.48
#